data_AF-A0A0D2J533-F1
#
_entry.id   AF-A0A0D2J533-F1
#
_cell.length_a   1.000
_cell.length_b   1.000
_cell.length_c   1.000
_cell.angle_alpha   90.00
_cell.angle_beta   90.00
_cell.angle_gamma   90.00
#
_symmetry.space_group_name_H-M   'P 1'
#
loop_
_entity.id
_entity.type
_entity.pdbx_description
1 polymer ?
#
loop_
_entity_poly.entity_id
_entity_poly.type
_entity_poly.pdbx_seq_one_letter_code
_entity_poly.pdbx_strand_id
1 'polypeptide(L)'
;MLGAQLAAGPAASGLALSPPEVQQLSRAPTSGAVKGLPRFDPYIMETYLDDLRDLKRQVYDLFKFRPELLPVVEEGMSKEEHRSLVRAQLRALLEAGVNPLTYFDRDYKKYFYLAECLSLVDLSLMVKSGVQFSLWGGSVLNLGTEQHRRKYFDDIGAFRLPGCFAMTELAHGSNVRRGWFG
;
A
#
# COMPACT_ATOMS: atom_id res chain seq x y z
N MET A 1 -13.34 53.08 -73.66
CA MET A 1 -13.51 53.27 -72.21
C MET A 1 -12.56 52.34 -71.50
N LEU A 2 -11.67 52.96 -70.72
CA LEU A 2 -10.72 52.46 -69.70
C LEU A 2 -10.25 50.99 -69.74
N GLY A 3 -8.97 50.82 -70.08
CA GLY A 3 -8.10 49.82 -69.46
C GLY A 3 -7.37 50.49 -68.29
N ALA A 4 -7.44 49.89 -67.10
CA ALA A 4 -6.76 50.36 -65.90
C ALA A 4 -5.58 49.45 -65.56
N GLN A 5 -4.43 50.09 -65.34
CA GLN A 5 -3.12 49.51 -65.00
C GLN A 5 -3.13 48.78 -63.65
N LEU A 6 -2.50 47.61 -63.62
CA LEU A 6 -2.08 46.91 -62.42
C LEU A 6 -0.75 47.51 -61.93
N ALA A 7 -0.78 48.17 -60.77
CA ALA A 7 0.42 48.60 -60.04
C ALA A 7 0.93 47.46 -59.15
N ALA A 8 2.23 47.19 -59.21
CA ALA A 8 2.93 46.24 -58.37
C ALA A 8 3.11 46.78 -56.94
N GLY A 9 2.65 46.00 -55.94
CA GLY A 9 2.94 46.19 -54.52
C GLY A 9 4.00 45.18 -54.03
N PRO A 10 4.71 45.48 -52.92
CA PRO A 10 5.96 44.79 -52.58
C PRO A 10 5.72 43.38 -52.05
N ALA A 11 6.64 42.47 -52.36
CA ALA A 11 6.66 41.12 -51.82
C ALA A 11 6.82 41.17 -50.29
N ALA A 12 5.78 40.76 -49.56
CA ALA A 12 5.85 40.53 -48.13
C ALA A 12 6.69 39.27 -47.88
N SER A 13 7.89 39.46 -47.32
CA SER A 13 8.74 38.39 -46.81
C SER A 13 7.97 37.54 -45.80
N GLY A 14 7.70 36.29 -46.15
CA GLY A 14 7.12 35.31 -45.23
C GLY A 14 8.12 34.98 -44.12
N LEU A 15 7.86 35.48 -42.91
CA LEU A 15 8.45 34.93 -41.68
C LEU A 15 7.80 33.57 -41.44
N ALA A 16 8.40 32.52 -41.99
CA ALA A 16 8.11 31.16 -41.57
C ALA A 16 8.59 30.99 -40.13
N LEU A 17 7.65 30.87 -39.19
CA LEU A 17 7.96 30.48 -37.82
C LEU A 17 8.45 29.02 -37.85
N SER A 18 9.72 28.81 -37.58
CA SER A 18 10.29 27.48 -37.36
C SER A 18 9.59 26.81 -36.16
N PRO A 19 9.27 25.51 -36.22
CA PRO A 19 8.71 24.79 -35.08
C PRO A 19 9.70 24.80 -33.91
N PRO A 20 9.23 24.74 -32.64
CA PRO A 20 10.11 24.76 -31.49
C PRO A 20 11.03 23.54 -31.53
N GLU A 21 12.34 23.78 -31.44
CA GLU A 21 13.34 22.74 -31.22
C GLU A 21 13.02 22.03 -29.90
N VAL A 22 12.53 20.79 -30.00
CA VAL A 22 12.54 19.88 -28.86
C VAL A 22 14.00 19.59 -28.59
N GLN A 23 14.57 20.29 -27.60
CA GLN A 23 15.86 19.95 -27.04
C GLN A 23 15.71 18.55 -26.44
N GLN A 24 16.00 17.51 -27.23
CA GLN A 24 16.18 16.17 -26.74
C GLN A 24 17.30 16.27 -25.72
N LEU A 25 16.94 16.22 -24.44
CA LEU A 25 17.88 15.93 -23.36
C LEU A 25 18.47 14.55 -23.68
N SER A 26 19.55 14.54 -24.45
CA SER A 26 20.37 13.36 -24.68
C SER A 26 20.99 13.02 -23.34
N ARG A 27 20.30 12.21 -22.54
CA ARG A 27 20.95 11.49 -21.45
C ARG A 27 22.03 10.67 -22.12
N ALA A 28 23.29 11.03 -21.86
CA ALA A 28 24.42 10.19 -22.20
C ALA A 28 24.10 8.76 -21.73
N PRO A 29 24.38 7.72 -22.52
CA PRO A 29 24.24 6.36 -22.04
C PRO A 29 25.16 6.27 -20.82
N THR A 30 24.56 6.24 -19.63
CA THR A 30 25.29 5.86 -18.44
C THR A 30 25.78 4.47 -18.77
N SER A 31 27.09 4.31 -18.91
CA SER A 31 27.75 3.02 -19.15
C SER A 31 27.00 1.98 -18.33
N GLY A 32 26.17 1.20 -19.01
CA GLY A 32 25.38 0.16 -18.38
C GLY A 32 26.40 -0.86 -17.96
N ALA A 33 26.92 -0.72 -16.74
CA ALA A 33 27.61 -1.80 -16.09
C ALA A 33 26.59 -2.93 -16.10
N VAL A 34 26.79 -3.90 -17.00
CA VAL A 34 26.14 -5.19 -16.92
C VAL A 34 26.44 -5.63 -15.51
N LYS A 35 25.46 -5.52 -14.61
CA LYS A 35 25.60 -6.01 -13.24
C LYS A 35 25.94 -7.48 -13.42
N GLY A 36 27.22 -7.81 -13.27
CA GLY A 36 27.68 -9.19 -13.36
C GLY A 36 26.80 -10.02 -12.46
N LEU A 37 26.46 -11.23 -12.91
CA LEU A 37 25.66 -12.14 -12.10
C LEU A 37 26.29 -12.24 -10.70
N PRO A 38 25.47 -12.28 -9.64
CA PRO A 38 25.96 -12.37 -8.26
C PRO A 38 27.02 -13.47 -8.14
N ARG A 39 28.13 -13.20 -7.44
CA ARG A 39 29.18 -14.21 -7.19
C ARG A 39 28.78 -15.26 -6.15
N PHE A 40 27.58 -15.16 -5.61
CA PHE A 40 26.97 -16.06 -4.65
C PHE A 40 25.57 -16.42 -5.15
N ASP A 41 25.04 -17.54 -4.68
CA ASP A 41 23.68 -17.95 -5.02
C ASP A 41 22.64 -17.05 -4.30
N PRO A 42 21.85 -16.24 -5.05
CA PRO A 42 20.85 -15.36 -4.44
C PRO A 42 19.75 -16.12 -3.69
N TYR A 43 19.44 -17.36 -4.11
CA TYR A 43 18.46 -18.19 -3.43
C TYR A 43 18.93 -18.62 -2.05
N ILE A 44 20.22 -18.97 -1.93
CA ILE A 44 20.83 -19.28 -0.63
C ILE A 44 20.82 -18.04 0.26
N MET A 45 21.18 -16.87 -0.28
CA MET A 45 21.17 -15.62 0.48
C MET A 45 19.75 -15.23 0.95
N GLU A 46 18.74 -15.34 0.09
CA GLU A 46 17.35 -15.10 0.48
C GLU A 46 16.94 -16.04 1.62
N THR A 47 17.23 -17.34 1.48
CA THR A 47 16.86 -18.35 2.48
C THR A 47 17.58 -18.12 3.81
N TYR A 48 18.80 -17.59 3.79
CA TYR A 48 19.58 -17.26 4.99
C TYR A 48 19.07 -15.99 5.69
N LEU A 49 18.65 -14.97 4.94
CA LEU A 49 18.19 -13.70 5.49
C LEU A 49 16.72 -13.73 5.95
N ASP A 50 15.93 -14.67 5.44
CA ASP A 50 14.48 -14.64 5.56
C ASP A 50 13.87 -15.99 5.96
N ASP A 51 13.84 -16.25 7.26
CA ASP A 51 13.24 -17.44 7.85
C ASP A 51 11.73 -17.60 7.58
N LEU A 52 11.05 -16.50 7.21
CA LEU A 52 9.60 -16.45 6.99
C LEU A 52 9.23 -16.24 5.51
N ARG A 53 10.19 -16.52 4.60
CA ARG A 53 10.03 -16.38 3.15
C ARG A 53 8.78 -17.05 2.57
N ASP A 54 8.31 -18.14 3.16
CA ASP A 54 7.13 -18.85 2.70
C ASP A 54 5.85 -18.05 2.95
N LEU A 55 5.77 -17.33 4.09
CA LEU A 55 4.67 -16.40 4.37
C LEU A 55 4.73 -15.20 3.43
N LYS A 56 5.93 -14.63 3.21
CA LYS A 56 6.12 -13.55 2.22
C LYS A 56 5.70 -14.00 0.83
N ARG A 57 6.08 -15.21 0.40
CA ARG A 57 5.70 -15.79 -0.88
C ARG A 57 4.19 -15.98 -0.98
N GLN A 58 3.54 -16.50 0.06
CA GLN A 58 2.09 -16.64 0.10
C GLN A 58 1.37 -15.29 -0.08
N VAL A 59 1.80 -14.26 0.64
CA VAL A 59 1.24 -12.90 0.51
C VAL A 59 1.53 -12.31 -0.86
N TYR A 60 2.77 -12.43 -1.34
CA TYR A 60 3.18 -11.95 -2.65
C TYR A 60 2.37 -12.60 -3.78
N ASP A 61 2.25 -13.93 -3.78
CA ASP A 61 1.50 -14.67 -4.79
C ASP A 61 0.01 -14.31 -4.74
N LEU A 62 -0.57 -14.14 -3.54
CA LEU A 62 -1.97 -13.70 -3.37
C LEU A 62 -2.25 -12.41 -4.15
N PHE A 63 -1.42 -11.38 -3.98
CA PHE A 63 -1.62 -10.09 -4.64
C PHE A 63 -1.16 -10.09 -6.10
N LYS A 64 -0.11 -10.85 -6.43
CA LYS A 64 0.36 -11.01 -7.82
C LYS A 64 -0.71 -11.62 -8.72
N PHE A 65 -1.44 -12.62 -8.22
CA PHE A 65 -2.51 -13.28 -8.98
C PHE A 65 -3.88 -12.61 -8.82
N ARG A 66 -3.97 -11.52 -8.04
CA ARG A 66 -5.16 -10.69 -7.86
C ARG A 66 -4.81 -9.21 -8.07
N PRO A 67 -4.41 -8.80 -9.30
CA PRO A 67 -4.00 -7.43 -9.57
C PRO A 67 -5.11 -6.40 -9.30
N GLU A 68 -6.38 -6.80 -9.28
CA GLU A 68 -7.52 -5.97 -8.88
C GLU A 68 -7.48 -5.55 -7.40
N LEU A 69 -6.67 -6.22 -6.58
CA LEU A 69 -6.43 -5.88 -5.18
C LEU A 69 -5.24 -4.94 -4.98
N LEU A 70 -4.57 -4.52 -6.06
CA LEU A 70 -3.48 -3.54 -6.00
C LEU A 70 -4.02 -2.14 -6.32
N PRO A 71 -3.50 -1.07 -5.68
CA PRO A 71 -3.88 0.29 -6.02
C PRO A 71 -3.47 0.63 -7.45
N VAL A 72 -4.45 1.01 -8.28
CA VAL A 72 -4.22 1.43 -9.67
C VAL A 72 -3.86 2.91 -9.66
N VAL A 73 -2.55 3.20 -9.60
CA VAL A 73 -1.93 4.55 -9.55
C VAL A 73 -2.44 5.41 -8.38
N GLU A 74 -1.58 5.69 -7.40
CA GLU A 74 -1.95 6.42 -6.17
C GLU A 74 -2.60 7.80 -6.44
N GLU A 75 -2.25 8.45 -7.55
CA GLU A 75 -2.83 9.73 -7.99
C GLU A 75 -4.12 9.53 -8.79
N GLY A 76 -5.26 9.43 -8.09
CA GLY A 76 -6.59 9.44 -8.74
C GLY A 76 -7.69 8.72 -7.96
N MET A 77 -7.34 7.89 -6.98
CA MET A 77 -8.30 7.16 -6.17
C MET A 77 -8.92 8.06 -5.08
N SER A 78 -10.24 8.03 -4.97
CA SER A 78 -10.93 8.65 -3.84
C SER A 78 -10.69 7.88 -2.54
N LYS A 79 -10.85 8.55 -1.40
CA LYS A 79 -10.75 7.93 -0.07
C LYS A 79 -11.75 6.78 0.11
N GLU A 80 -12.96 6.91 -0.43
CA GLU A 80 -14.01 5.89 -0.35
C GLU A 80 -13.68 4.63 -1.16
N GLU A 81 -13.11 4.80 -2.35
CA GLU A 81 -12.60 3.70 -3.17
C GLU A 81 -11.44 3.00 -2.46
N HIS A 82 -10.47 3.75 -1.93
CA HIS A 82 -9.33 3.17 -1.21
C HIS A 82 -9.76 2.40 0.03
N ARG A 83 -10.73 2.92 0.81
CA ARG A 83 -11.34 2.19 1.93
C ARG A 83 -12.01 0.90 1.50
N SER A 84 -12.62 0.88 0.32
CA SER A 84 -13.28 -0.31 -0.22
C SER A 84 -12.24 -1.33 -0.67
N LEU A 85 -11.16 -0.88 -1.32
CA LEU A 85 -10.01 -1.69 -1.68
C LEU A 85 -9.36 -2.33 -0.46
N VAL A 86 -9.02 -1.56 0.57
CA VAL A 86 -8.41 -2.08 1.82
C VAL A 86 -9.27 -3.14 2.48
N ARG A 87 -10.61 -2.97 2.48
CA ARG A 87 -11.52 -4.00 2.98
C ARG A 87 -11.50 -5.26 2.12
N ALA A 88 -11.43 -5.13 0.80
CA ALA A 88 -11.34 -6.26 -0.12
C ALA A 88 -10.02 -7.03 0.04
N GLN A 89 -8.89 -6.31 0.11
CA GLN A 89 -7.57 -6.86 0.39
C GLN A 89 -7.55 -7.66 1.71
N LEU A 90 -8.12 -7.09 2.78
CA LEU A 90 -8.18 -7.77 4.08
C LEU A 90 -9.04 -9.04 4.03
N ARG A 91 -10.17 -9.04 3.32
CA ARG A 91 -10.99 -10.25 3.14
C ARG A 91 -10.24 -11.31 2.33
N ALA A 92 -9.58 -10.93 1.24
CA ALA A 92 -8.79 -11.84 0.43
C ALA A 92 -7.66 -12.51 1.23
N LEU A 93 -7.03 -11.76 2.15
CA LEU A 93 -6.02 -12.29 3.07
C LEU A 93 -6.60 -13.40 3.96
N LEU A 94 -7.78 -13.17 4.54
CA LEU A 94 -8.47 -14.14 5.40
C LEU A 94 -8.95 -15.36 4.62
N GLU A 95 -9.46 -15.17 3.40
CA GLU A 95 -9.86 -16.25 2.48
C GLU A 95 -8.67 -17.14 2.09
N ALA A 96 -7.48 -16.56 1.98
CA ALA A 96 -6.23 -17.28 1.71
C ALA A 96 -5.69 -18.03 2.95
N GLY A 97 -6.43 -18.02 4.07
CA GLY A 97 -6.05 -18.69 5.31
C GLY A 97 -5.04 -17.93 6.16
N VAL A 98 -4.67 -16.69 5.77
CA VAL A 98 -3.77 -15.84 6.54
C VAL A 98 -4.59 -15.07 7.56
N ASN A 99 -4.60 -15.54 8.82
CA ASN A 99 -5.36 -14.92 9.90
C ASN A 99 -4.42 -14.16 10.88
N PRO A 100 -4.37 -12.81 10.82
CA PRO A 100 -3.47 -12.05 11.68
C PRO A 100 -3.77 -12.19 13.17
N LEU A 101 -5.04 -12.42 13.57
CA LEU A 101 -5.38 -12.62 14.99
C LEU A 101 -4.77 -13.92 15.53
N THR A 102 -4.79 -14.99 14.73
CA THR A 102 -4.17 -16.27 15.12
C THR A 102 -2.66 -16.13 15.24
N TYR A 103 -2.01 -15.39 14.35
CA TYR A 103 -0.58 -15.11 14.47
C TYR A 103 -0.29 -14.23 15.69
N PHE A 104 -1.09 -13.20 15.94
CA PHE A 104 -0.94 -12.38 17.13
C PHE A 104 -1.09 -13.19 18.43
N ASP A 105 -2.00 -14.17 18.45
CA ASP A 105 -2.25 -15.03 19.62
C ASP A 105 -1.16 -16.08 19.86
N ARG A 106 -0.51 -16.59 18.79
CA ARG A 106 0.33 -17.80 18.88
C ARG A 106 1.77 -17.63 18.40
N ASP A 107 2.04 -16.65 17.55
CA ASP A 107 3.33 -16.45 16.87
C ASP A 107 3.52 -14.97 16.51
N TYR A 108 3.97 -14.19 17.49
CA TYR A 108 4.23 -12.76 17.31
C TYR A 108 5.26 -12.47 16.20
N LYS A 109 6.25 -13.36 15.99
CA LYS A 109 7.24 -13.20 14.91
C LYS A 109 6.55 -13.21 13.55
N LYS A 110 5.65 -14.18 13.31
CA LYS A 110 4.83 -14.21 12.09
C LYS A 110 3.88 -13.02 11.98
N TYR A 111 3.32 -12.54 13.08
CA TYR A 111 2.43 -11.38 13.06
C TYR A 111 3.14 -10.11 12.59
N PHE A 112 4.29 -9.77 13.17
CA PHE A 112 5.05 -8.57 12.78
C PHE A 112 5.61 -8.69 11.36
N TYR A 113 6.10 -9.86 10.99
CA TYR A 113 6.57 -10.12 9.63
C TYR A 113 5.43 -10.02 8.60
N LEU A 114 4.23 -10.50 8.94
CA LEU A 114 3.05 -10.26 8.10
C LEU A 114 2.77 -8.76 7.96
N ALA A 115 2.86 -7.98 9.04
CA ALA A 115 2.66 -6.53 8.97
C ALA A 115 3.66 -5.85 8.02
N GLU A 116 4.92 -6.29 8.00
CA GLU A 116 5.93 -5.86 7.02
C GLU A 116 5.54 -6.27 5.59
N CYS A 117 5.06 -7.49 5.37
CA CYS A 117 4.60 -7.91 4.05
C CYS A 117 3.39 -7.08 3.57
N LEU A 118 2.45 -6.77 4.46
CA LEU A 118 1.27 -5.96 4.14
C LEU A 118 1.64 -4.50 3.86
N SER A 119 2.64 -3.94 4.54
CA SER A 119 3.08 -2.56 4.29
C SER A 119 3.72 -2.37 2.90
N LEU A 120 4.32 -3.44 2.35
CA LEU A 120 4.82 -3.47 0.97
C LEU A 120 3.71 -3.49 -0.09
N VAL A 121 2.49 -3.90 0.30
CA VAL A 121 1.32 -3.90 -0.58
C VAL A 121 0.58 -2.58 -0.47
N ASP A 122 0.20 -2.20 0.76
CA ASP A 122 -0.54 -0.98 1.06
C ASP A 122 -0.43 -0.64 2.56
N LEU A 123 0.02 0.57 2.89
CA LEU A 123 0.16 1.00 4.28
C LEU A 123 -1.16 1.09 5.04
N SER A 124 -2.26 1.44 4.37
CA SER A 124 -3.59 1.49 4.98
C SER A 124 -4.13 0.09 5.28
N LEU A 125 -3.78 -0.91 4.47
CA LEU A 125 -4.06 -2.32 4.77
C LEU A 125 -3.34 -2.77 6.04
N MET A 126 -2.02 -2.50 6.14
CA MET A 126 -1.24 -2.82 7.33
C MET A 126 -1.84 -2.16 8.58
N VAL A 127 -2.14 -0.85 8.52
CA VAL A 127 -2.72 -0.11 9.66
C VAL A 127 -4.09 -0.65 10.02
N LYS A 128 -4.97 -0.89 9.04
CA LYS A 128 -6.31 -1.43 9.31
C LYS A 128 -6.26 -2.82 9.93
N SER A 129 -5.36 -3.69 9.45
CA SER A 129 -5.08 -5.00 10.03
C SER A 129 -4.60 -4.86 11.48
N GLY A 130 -3.65 -3.96 11.74
CA GLY A 130 -3.14 -3.69 13.09
C GLY A 130 -4.23 -3.23 14.07
N VAL A 131 -5.08 -2.28 13.67
CA VAL A 131 -6.21 -1.82 14.50
C VAL A 131 -7.19 -2.95 14.78
N GLN A 132 -7.50 -3.77 13.78
CA GLN A 132 -8.48 -4.85 13.91
C GLN A 132 -7.98 -5.99 14.80
N PHE A 133 -6.78 -6.51 14.55
CA PHE A 133 -6.35 -7.78 15.14
C PHE A 133 -5.42 -7.60 16.33
N SER A 134 -4.53 -6.59 16.31
CA SER A 134 -3.67 -6.30 17.45
C SER A 134 -4.35 -5.41 18.48
N LEU A 135 -4.90 -4.25 18.10
CA LEU A 135 -5.49 -3.34 19.08
C LEU A 135 -6.85 -3.82 19.57
N TRP A 136 -7.85 -3.94 18.68
CA TRP A 136 -9.18 -4.42 19.06
C TRP A 136 -9.15 -5.88 19.50
N GLY A 137 -8.67 -6.78 18.63
CA GLY A 137 -8.55 -8.20 18.92
C GLY A 137 -7.68 -8.46 20.15
N GLY A 138 -6.44 -7.97 20.16
CA GLY A 138 -5.53 -8.14 21.29
C GLY A 138 -6.03 -7.53 22.61
N SER A 139 -6.86 -6.49 22.61
CA SER A 139 -7.52 -6.03 23.85
C SER A 139 -8.46 -7.09 24.41
N VAL A 140 -9.24 -7.75 23.56
CA VAL A 140 -10.11 -8.87 23.98
C VAL A 140 -9.26 -10.04 24.50
N LEU A 141 -8.13 -10.36 23.86
CA LEU A 141 -7.30 -11.50 24.25
C LEU A 141 -6.52 -11.24 25.54
N ASN A 142 -5.98 -10.04 25.72
CA ASN A 142 -5.07 -9.72 26.82
C ASN A 142 -5.78 -9.14 28.06
N LEU A 143 -6.91 -8.45 27.88
CA LEU A 143 -7.64 -7.79 28.97
C LEU A 143 -9.00 -8.44 29.24
N GLY A 144 -9.52 -9.23 28.29
CA GLY A 144 -10.78 -9.94 28.44
C GLY A 144 -10.67 -11.18 29.31
N THR A 145 -11.82 -11.73 29.69
CA THR A 145 -11.93 -13.03 30.35
C THR A 145 -12.06 -14.12 29.30
N GLU A 146 -11.96 -15.38 29.72
CA GLU A 146 -12.19 -16.54 28.84
C GLU A 146 -13.57 -16.50 28.15
N GLN A 147 -14.60 -15.95 28.82
CA GLN A 147 -15.92 -15.76 28.21
C GLN A 147 -15.87 -14.77 27.03
N HIS A 148 -15.15 -13.65 27.18
CA HIS A 148 -14.97 -12.69 26.09
C HIS A 148 -14.21 -13.32 24.92
N ARG A 149 -13.14 -14.07 25.21
CA ARG A 149 -12.37 -14.78 24.19
C ARG A 149 -13.26 -15.74 23.40
N ARG A 150 -13.98 -16.63 24.08
CA ARG A 150 -14.89 -17.60 23.42
C ARG A 150 -15.97 -16.93 22.58
N LYS A 151 -16.48 -15.78 23.04
CA LYS A 151 -17.56 -15.07 22.35
C LYS A 151 -17.07 -14.34 21.10
N TYR A 152 -15.87 -13.78 21.10
CA TYR A 152 -15.46 -12.81 20.08
C TYR A 152 -14.27 -13.26 19.21
N PHE A 153 -13.43 -14.21 19.63
CA PHE A 153 -12.20 -14.57 18.92
C PHE A 153 -12.45 -14.89 17.44
N ASP A 154 -13.41 -15.78 17.16
CA ASP A 154 -13.68 -16.25 15.81
C ASP A 154 -14.27 -15.14 14.92
N ASP A 155 -15.15 -14.29 15.47
CA ASP A 155 -15.78 -13.21 14.71
C ASP A 155 -14.83 -12.04 14.44
N ILE A 156 -13.91 -11.75 15.37
CA ILE A 156 -12.85 -10.77 15.16
C ILE A 156 -11.88 -11.28 14.10
N GLY A 157 -11.42 -12.53 14.24
CA GLY A 157 -10.47 -13.18 13.33
C GLY A 157 -11.02 -13.36 11.92
N ALA A 158 -12.33 -13.63 11.77
CA ALA A 158 -13.00 -13.71 10.48
C ALA A 158 -13.48 -12.35 9.92
N PHE A 159 -13.18 -11.24 10.62
CA PHE A 159 -13.62 -9.89 10.27
C PHE A 159 -15.14 -9.74 10.11
N ARG A 160 -15.93 -10.58 10.81
CA ARG A 160 -17.39 -10.44 10.96
C ARG A 160 -17.76 -9.39 11.99
N LEU A 161 -16.88 -9.18 12.97
CA LEU A 161 -16.98 -8.13 13.98
C LEU A 161 -15.83 -7.12 13.81
N PRO A 162 -15.95 -6.17 12.86
CA PRO A 162 -14.98 -5.10 12.70
C PRO A 162 -15.00 -4.17 13.91
N GLY A 163 -13.83 -3.87 14.47
CA GLY A 163 -13.69 -3.02 15.65
C GLY A 163 -12.72 -1.85 15.44
N CYS A 164 -12.51 -1.12 16.53
CA CYS A 164 -11.59 0.00 16.64
C CYS A 164 -10.96 0.04 18.03
N PHE A 165 -10.00 0.95 18.22
CA PHE A 165 -9.35 1.19 19.50
C PHE A 165 -9.36 2.69 19.80
N ALA A 166 -10.29 3.12 20.65
CA ALA A 166 -10.63 4.51 20.87
C ALA A 166 -10.05 5.03 22.19
N MET A 167 -8.73 5.19 22.27
CA MET A 167 -8.06 5.80 23.42
C MET A 167 -7.79 7.30 23.26
N THR A 168 -7.63 7.78 22.02
CA THR A 168 -7.25 9.16 21.75
C THR A 168 -8.46 10.08 21.83
N GLU A 169 -8.37 11.11 22.65
CA GLU A 169 -9.35 12.21 22.75
C GLU A 169 -8.81 13.48 22.08
N LEU A 170 -9.70 14.40 21.66
CA LEU A 170 -9.32 15.65 20.99
C LEU A 170 -8.29 16.48 21.79
N ALA A 171 -8.31 16.40 23.11
CA ALA A 171 -7.41 17.13 24.00
C ALA A 171 -6.30 16.27 24.62
N HIS A 172 -6.33 14.93 24.46
CA HIS A 172 -5.45 14.01 25.17
C HIS A 172 -5.07 12.79 24.32
N GLY A 173 -3.80 12.69 23.93
CA GLY A 173 -3.24 11.52 23.25
C GLY A 173 -2.03 10.90 23.97
N SER A 174 -1.14 11.72 24.54
CA SER A 174 0.09 11.26 25.20
C SER A 174 -0.04 11.06 26.71
N ASN A 175 -1.07 11.62 27.35
CA ASN A 175 -1.30 11.51 28.79
C ASN A 175 -2.64 10.80 29.09
N VAL A 176 -2.57 9.49 29.29
CA VAL A 176 -3.72 8.61 29.55
C VAL A 176 -4.29 8.78 30.98
N ARG A 177 -3.59 9.48 31.88
CA ARG A 177 -3.90 9.51 33.33
C ARG A 177 -4.92 10.58 33.76
N ARG A 178 -5.43 11.47 32.90
CA ARG A 178 -6.39 12.48 33.37
C ARG A 178 -7.76 11.86 33.68
N GLY A 179 -7.96 11.57 34.97
CA GLY A 179 -9.27 11.40 35.58
C GLY A 179 -10.03 12.72 35.56
N TRP A 180 -11.32 12.61 35.26
CA TRP A 180 -12.31 13.68 35.24
C TRP A 180 -12.44 14.36 36.61
N PHE A 181 -11.82 15.53 36.80
CA PHE A 181 -12.26 16.52 37.80
C PHE A 181 -11.92 17.93 37.33
N GLY A 182 -12.97 18.67 36.99
CA GLY A 182 -13.03 20.12 36.79
C GLY A 182 -14.39 20.60 37.29
#